data_AF-A0A2H0GBV9-F1
#
_entry.id   AF-A0A2H0GBV9-F1
#
_cell.length_a   1.000
_cell.length_b   1.000
_cell.length_c   1.000
_cell.angle_alpha   90.00
_cell.angle_beta   90.00
_cell.angle_gamma   90.00
#
_symmetry.space_group_name_H-M   'P 1'
#
loop_
_entity.id
_entity.type
_entity.pdbx_description
1 polymer ?
#
loop_
_entity_poly.entity_id
_entity_poly.type
_entity_poly.pdbx_seq_one_letter_code
_entity_poly.pdbx_strand_id
1 'polypeptide(L)'
;MPAFSVKSKSRLATASSNLQRLFNVVIMEFDCTVLEGKRSETKQRENVARGVSKTLQSKHVYPLDAPSLAVDVAPYPLQWPDREVQKKALAGDAAAMNLYTKQVAMFYAFGGYVKGVADRMGIKIRWGGDWDGDWVFVDQTFDDLVHFEELEA
;
A
#
# COMPACT_ATOMS: atom_id res chain seq x y z
N MET A 1 21.41 7.09 1.29
CA MET A 1 19.95 7.23 1.42
C MET A 1 19.30 6.51 0.27
N PRO A 2 18.20 5.78 0.50
CA PRO A 2 17.44 5.17 -0.57
C PRO A 2 16.93 6.21 -1.57
N ALA A 3 16.65 5.75 -2.79
CA ALA A 3 16.13 6.61 -3.84
C ALA A 3 15.26 5.82 -4.82
N PHE A 4 14.17 6.44 -5.26
CA PHE A 4 13.30 5.82 -6.25
C PHE A 4 14.01 5.62 -7.59
N SER A 5 13.83 4.42 -8.15
CA SER A 5 14.14 4.13 -9.55
C SER A 5 13.33 5.01 -10.51
N VAL A 6 13.76 5.10 -11.78
CA VAL A 6 12.99 5.77 -12.85
C VAL A 6 11.55 5.25 -12.92
N LYS A 7 11.37 3.93 -12.77
CA LYS A 7 10.06 3.27 -12.79
C LYS A 7 9.19 3.67 -11.61
N SER A 8 9.76 3.72 -10.41
CA SER A 8 9.02 4.13 -9.21
C SER A 8 8.63 5.60 -9.29
N LYS A 9 9.54 6.46 -9.78
CA LYS A 9 9.27 7.89 -10.01
C LYS A 9 8.15 8.11 -11.03
N SER A 10 8.15 7.39 -12.15
CA SER A 10 7.11 7.55 -13.17
C SER A 10 5.73 7.10 -12.68
N ARG A 11 5.65 6.05 -11.86
CA ARG A 11 4.41 5.63 -11.21
C ARG A 11 3.92 6.66 -10.20
N LEU A 12 4.80 7.12 -9.31
CA LEU A 12 4.46 8.09 -8.27
C LEU A 12 3.96 9.41 -8.87
N ALA A 13 4.57 9.86 -9.98
CA ALA A 13 4.19 11.09 -10.67
C ALA A 13 2.73 11.10 -11.17
N THR A 14 2.07 9.94 -11.22
CA THR A 14 0.65 9.83 -11.61
C THR A 14 -0.33 9.91 -10.45
N ALA A 15 0.15 9.92 -9.20
CA ALA A 15 -0.65 10.10 -7.99
C ALA A 15 -0.74 11.59 -7.61
N SER A 16 -1.59 11.93 -6.64
CA SER A 16 -1.77 13.31 -6.17
C SER A 16 -0.47 13.95 -5.68
N SER A 17 -0.41 15.28 -5.70
CA SER A 17 0.78 16.03 -5.25
C SER A 17 1.10 15.75 -3.77
N ASN A 18 0.09 15.51 -2.94
CA ASN A 18 0.29 15.16 -1.54
C ASN A 18 0.90 13.76 -1.38
N LEU A 19 0.40 12.75 -2.09
CA LEU A 19 1.01 11.40 -2.08
C LEU A 19 2.44 11.44 -2.64
N GLN A 20 2.67 12.21 -3.71
CA GLN A 20 4.02 12.44 -4.24
C GLN A 20 4.95 13.04 -3.18
N ARG A 21 4.52 14.10 -2.47
CA ARG A 21 5.31 14.72 -1.40
C ARG A 21 5.59 13.75 -0.27
N LEU A 22 4.57 13.04 0.20
CA LEU A 22 4.67 12.06 1.27
C LEU A 22 5.73 11.01 0.97
N PHE A 23 5.61 10.32 -0.17
CA PHE A 23 6.53 9.22 -0.48
C PHE A 23 7.95 9.68 -0.83
N ASN A 24 8.13 10.91 -1.33
CA ASN A 24 9.47 11.48 -1.49
C ASN A 24 10.14 11.83 -0.15
N VAL A 25 9.37 12.04 0.94
CA VAL A 25 9.92 12.15 2.30
C VAL A 25 10.18 10.76 2.89
N VAL A 26 9.23 9.82 2.74
CA VAL A 26 9.37 8.45 3.27
C VAL A 26 10.64 7.77 2.75
N ILE A 27 10.91 7.83 1.44
CA ILE A 27 12.06 7.16 0.80
C ILE A 27 13.42 7.66 1.30
N MET A 28 13.50 8.85 1.91
CA MET A 28 14.75 9.39 2.44
C MET A 28 15.31 8.52 3.58
N GLU A 29 14.42 7.92 4.36
CA GLU A 29 14.75 7.19 5.60
C GLU A 29 14.28 5.73 5.59
N PHE A 30 13.19 5.41 4.88
CA PHE A 30 12.63 4.07 4.78
C PHE A 30 12.60 3.62 3.32
N ASP A 31 13.45 2.64 2.97
CA ASP A 31 13.52 2.14 1.58
C ASP A 31 12.20 1.48 1.15
N CYS A 32 11.68 1.89 0.00
CA CYS A 32 10.37 1.44 -0.49
C CYS A 32 10.29 1.51 -2.02
N THR A 33 9.29 0.82 -2.57
CA THR A 33 9.07 0.73 -4.01
C THR A 33 7.63 1.05 -4.37
N VAL A 34 7.44 1.88 -5.39
CA VAL A 34 6.12 2.27 -5.90
C VAL A 34 5.66 1.22 -6.92
N LEU A 35 4.56 0.54 -6.63
CA LEU A 35 4.01 -0.55 -7.41
C LEU A 35 3.04 -0.04 -8.48
N GLU A 36 2.15 0.89 -8.11
CA GLU A 36 1.13 1.44 -9.00
C GLU A 36 0.71 2.84 -8.53
N GLY A 37 0.40 3.73 -9.48
CA GLY A 37 -0.23 5.03 -9.21
C GLY A 37 -1.60 5.06 -9.89
N LYS A 38 -1.75 5.89 -10.92
CA LYS A 38 -2.94 5.96 -11.76
C LYS A 38 -3.18 4.66 -12.53
N ARG A 39 -4.44 4.19 -12.48
CA ARG A 39 -4.95 3.02 -13.18
C ARG A 39 -6.05 3.44 -14.16
N SER A 40 -6.14 2.78 -15.31
CA SER A 40 -7.21 3.03 -16.28
C SER A 40 -8.52 2.33 -15.89
N GLU A 41 -9.66 2.85 -16.36
CA GLU A 41 -10.97 2.21 -16.15
C GLU A 41 -11.02 0.80 -16.74
N THR A 42 -10.46 0.60 -17.93
CA THR A 42 -10.36 -0.73 -18.55
C THR A 42 -9.61 -1.69 -17.64
N LYS A 43 -8.48 -1.25 -17.07
CA LYS A 43 -7.69 -2.10 -16.17
C LYS A 43 -8.44 -2.42 -14.88
N GLN A 44 -9.20 -1.47 -14.35
CA GLN A 44 -10.02 -1.70 -13.18
C GLN A 44 -11.14 -2.71 -13.46
N ARG A 45 -11.80 -2.64 -14.62
CA ARG A 45 -12.80 -3.63 -15.05
C ARG A 45 -12.19 -5.02 -15.16
N GLU A 46 -10.99 -5.15 -15.74
CA GLU A 46 -10.25 -6.42 -15.78
C GLU A 46 -9.93 -6.94 -14.39
N ASN A 47 -9.48 -6.08 -13.47
CA ASN A 47 -9.14 -6.48 -12.11
C ASN A 47 -10.36 -6.99 -11.33
N VAL A 48 -11.51 -6.34 -11.48
CA VAL A 48 -12.78 -6.80 -10.90
C VAL A 48 -13.20 -8.13 -11.52
N ALA A 49 -13.14 -8.27 -12.85
CA ALA A 49 -13.47 -9.52 -13.54
C ALA A 49 -12.56 -10.69 -13.11
N ARG A 50 -11.30 -10.40 -12.76
CA ARG A 50 -10.33 -11.38 -12.24
C ARG A 50 -10.46 -11.66 -10.74
N GLY A 51 -11.31 -10.93 -10.01
CA GLY A 51 -11.45 -11.06 -8.57
C GLY A 51 -10.27 -10.50 -7.75
N VAL A 52 -9.38 -9.70 -8.36
CA VAL A 52 -8.26 -9.03 -7.66
C VAL A 52 -8.61 -7.60 -7.25
N SER A 53 -9.83 -7.14 -7.53
CA SER A 53 -10.44 -5.93 -6.98
C SER A 53 -11.91 -6.23 -6.64
N LYS A 54 -12.43 -5.62 -5.57
CA LYS A 54 -13.83 -5.78 -5.13
C LYS A 54 -14.77 -4.72 -5.69
N THR A 55 -14.25 -3.64 -6.27
CA THR A 55 -15.06 -2.47 -6.67
C THR A 55 -14.55 -1.85 -7.98
N LEU A 56 -15.46 -1.24 -8.74
CA LEU A 56 -15.10 -0.35 -9.86
C LEU A 56 -14.75 1.07 -9.38
N GLN A 57 -15.24 1.46 -8.21
CA GLN A 57 -14.98 2.76 -7.58
C GLN A 57 -13.62 2.73 -6.87
N SER A 58 -12.54 2.92 -7.64
CA SER A 58 -11.17 2.90 -7.13
C SER A 58 -10.53 4.27 -7.22
N LYS A 59 -9.85 4.70 -6.14
CA LYS A 59 -9.05 5.94 -6.11
C LYS A 59 -7.77 5.86 -6.95
N HIS A 60 -7.36 4.68 -7.42
CA HIS A 60 -6.38 4.59 -8.49
C HIS A 60 -6.92 5.09 -9.82
N VAL A 61 -8.24 5.04 -10.03
CA VAL A 61 -8.91 5.40 -11.28
C VAL A 61 -9.42 6.83 -11.24
N TYR A 62 -10.09 7.22 -10.15
CA TYR A 62 -10.74 8.54 -10.06
C TYR A 62 -9.89 9.56 -9.29
N PRO A 63 -10.02 10.86 -9.62
CA PRO A 63 -10.83 11.46 -10.71
C PRO A 63 -10.25 11.15 -12.11
N LEU A 64 -11.07 10.93 -13.14
CA LEU A 64 -10.57 10.40 -14.44
C LEU A 64 -9.53 11.28 -15.14
N ASP A 65 -9.71 12.58 -15.03
CA ASP A 65 -8.95 13.64 -15.71
C ASP A 65 -7.86 14.28 -14.83
N ALA A 66 -7.63 13.73 -13.64
CA ALA A 66 -6.59 14.19 -12.72
C ALA A 66 -5.74 13.03 -12.18
N PRO A 67 -4.65 13.32 -11.46
CA PRO A 67 -3.85 12.29 -10.79
C PRO A 67 -4.70 11.40 -9.86
N SER A 68 -4.26 10.16 -9.62
CA SER A 68 -4.95 9.27 -8.69
C SER A 68 -4.90 9.79 -7.27
N LEU A 69 -5.97 9.53 -6.52
CA LEU A 69 -6.02 9.75 -5.07
C LEU A 69 -5.51 8.52 -4.28
N ALA A 70 -4.95 7.53 -4.97
CA ALA A 70 -4.29 6.39 -4.35
C ALA A 70 -2.97 6.03 -5.02
N VAL A 71 -2.11 5.37 -4.25
CA VAL A 71 -0.83 4.82 -4.68
C VAL A 71 -0.54 3.53 -3.92
N ASP A 72 -0.02 2.54 -4.64
CA ASP A 72 0.43 1.29 -4.04
C ASP A 72 1.95 1.35 -3.85
N VAL A 73 2.39 1.25 -2.60
CA VAL A 73 3.82 1.33 -2.21
C VAL A 73 4.12 0.22 -1.21
N ALA A 74 5.27 -0.42 -1.35
CA ALA A 74 5.69 -1.53 -0.50
C ALA A 74 7.09 -1.30 0.09
N PRO A 75 7.39 -1.84 1.29
CA PRO A 75 8.73 -1.78 1.86
C PRO A 75 9.76 -2.51 0.98
N TYR A 76 11.00 -2.04 0.99
CA TYR A 76 12.12 -2.65 0.27
C TYR A 76 13.15 -3.27 1.25
N PRO A 77 13.70 -4.47 0.97
CA PRO A 77 13.41 -5.34 -0.17
C PRO A 77 11.98 -5.89 -0.14
N LEU A 78 11.32 -5.89 -1.29
CA LEU A 78 9.94 -6.38 -1.42
C LEU A 78 9.90 -7.89 -1.18
N GLN A 79 9.28 -8.29 -0.07
CA GLN A 79 9.04 -9.69 0.28
C GLN A 79 7.57 -9.88 0.63
N TRP A 80 6.79 -10.39 -0.32
CA TRP A 80 5.39 -10.71 -0.08
C TRP A 80 5.26 -11.83 0.98
N PRO A 81 4.25 -11.77 1.88
CA PRO A 81 3.91 -12.90 2.73
C PRO A 81 3.62 -14.12 1.85
N ASP A 82 4.42 -15.17 2.03
CA ASP A 82 4.41 -16.32 1.14
C ASP A 82 3.23 -17.24 1.48
N ARG A 83 2.44 -17.61 0.46
CA ARG A 83 1.23 -18.43 0.62
C ARG A 83 1.54 -19.85 1.08
N GLU A 84 2.65 -20.44 0.65
CA GLU A 84 3.07 -21.77 1.10
C GLU A 84 3.59 -21.72 2.53
N VAL A 85 4.29 -20.65 2.92
CA VAL A 85 4.68 -20.42 4.32
C VAL A 85 3.43 -20.24 5.19
N GLN A 86 2.46 -19.45 4.75
CA GLN A 86 1.18 -19.28 5.43
C GLN A 86 0.46 -20.62 5.63
N LYS A 87 0.37 -21.44 4.59
CA LYS A 87 -0.28 -22.75 4.65
C LYS A 87 0.39 -23.67 5.68
N LYS A 88 1.72 -23.70 5.73
CA LYS A 88 2.48 -24.46 6.73
C LYS A 88 2.25 -23.93 8.15
N ALA A 89 2.26 -22.61 8.31
CA ALA A 89 1.96 -21.95 9.59
C ALA A 89 0.58 -22.36 10.12
N LEU A 90 -0.45 -22.31 9.26
CA LEU A 90 -1.82 -22.73 9.60
C LEU A 90 -1.95 -24.25 9.85
N ALA A 91 -1.02 -25.05 9.33
CA ALA A 91 -0.92 -26.48 9.62
C ALA A 91 -0.13 -26.80 10.91
N GLY A 92 0.29 -25.78 11.67
CA GLY A 92 0.97 -25.94 12.96
C GLY A 92 2.49 -25.92 12.91
N ASP A 93 3.11 -25.59 11.77
CA ASP A 93 4.56 -25.40 11.68
C ASP A 93 4.97 -24.08 12.36
N ALA A 94 5.59 -24.19 13.53
CA ALA A 94 6.02 -23.03 14.32
C ALA A 94 7.10 -22.17 13.63
N ALA A 95 7.98 -22.78 12.84
CA ALA A 95 9.01 -22.04 12.11
C ALA A 95 8.37 -21.24 10.96
N ALA A 96 7.43 -21.86 10.25
CA ALA A 96 6.64 -21.18 9.23
C ALA A 96 5.78 -20.07 9.83
N MET A 97 5.17 -20.29 11.00
CA MET A 97 4.42 -19.25 11.72
C MET A 97 5.30 -18.04 12.03
N ASN A 98 6.48 -18.25 12.63
CA ASN A 98 7.41 -17.18 12.93
C ASN A 98 7.87 -16.42 11.67
N LEU A 99 8.13 -17.13 10.57
CA LEU A 99 8.50 -16.50 9.30
C LEU A 99 7.35 -15.67 8.71
N TYR A 100 6.15 -16.25 8.63
CA TYR A 100 4.98 -15.58 8.08
C TYR A 100 4.62 -14.33 8.88
N THR A 101 4.65 -14.41 10.22
CA THR A 101 4.41 -13.25 11.09
C THR A 101 5.39 -12.12 10.81
N LYS A 102 6.68 -12.41 10.60
CA LYS A 102 7.68 -11.38 10.26
C LYS A 102 7.49 -10.80 8.87
N GLN A 103 7.10 -11.62 7.89
CA GLN A 103 6.79 -11.15 6.54
C GLN A 103 5.61 -10.16 6.57
N VAL A 104 4.56 -10.46 7.31
CA VAL A 104 3.40 -9.55 7.49
C VAL A 104 3.79 -8.31 8.31
N ALA A 105 4.51 -8.49 9.43
CA ALA A 105 4.92 -7.40 10.31
C ALA A 105 5.74 -6.32 9.59
N MET A 106 6.51 -6.69 8.57
CA MET A 106 7.25 -5.74 7.73
C MET A 106 6.31 -4.71 7.07
N PHE A 107 5.14 -5.14 6.60
CA PHE A 107 4.16 -4.23 5.98
C PHE A 107 3.45 -3.37 7.02
N TYR A 108 3.10 -3.92 8.19
CA TYR A 108 2.50 -3.13 9.27
C TYR A 108 3.46 -2.08 9.83
N ALA A 109 4.75 -2.41 9.97
CA ALA A 109 5.78 -1.45 10.35
C ALA A 109 5.90 -0.32 9.30
N PHE A 110 5.87 -0.67 8.01
CA PHE A 110 5.89 0.31 6.93
C PHE A 110 4.64 1.19 6.90
N GLY A 111 3.45 0.60 7.00
CA GLY A 111 2.17 1.33 7.05
C GLY A 111 2.12 2.33 8.19
N GLY A 112 2.50 1.90 9.40
CA GLY A 112 2.60 2.78 10.57
C GLY A 112 3.61 3.92 10.38
N TYR A 113 4.78 3.64 9.79
CA TYR A 113 5.78 4.66 9.47
C TYR A 113 5.22 5.71 8.50
N VAL A 114 4.59 5.27 7.40
CA VAL A 114 3.98 6.16 6.40
C VAL A 114 2.88 7.02 7.03
N LYS A 115 1.99 6.44 7.85
CA LYS A 115 0.96 7.20 8.59
C LYS A 115 1.59 8.26 9.49
N GLY A 116 2.61 7.91 10.26
CA GLY A 116 3.31 8.86 11.14
C GLY A 116 3.99 10.01 10.38
N VAL A 117 4.58 9.75 9.21
CA VAL A 117 5.12 10.81 8.35
C VAL A 117 4.00 11.69 7.80
N ALA A 118 2.90 11.10 7.35
CA ALA A 118 1.74 11.82 6.84
C ALA A 118 1.13 12.77 7.89
N ASP A 119 0.98 12.30 9.13
CA ASP A 119 0.51 13.11 10.27
C ASP A 119 1.41 14.32 10.51
N ARG A 120 2.74 14.13 10.48
CA ARG A 120 3.73 15.20 10.64
C ARG A 120 3.69 16.22 9.51
N MET A 121 3.28 15.80 8.32
CA MET A 121 3.14 16.66 7.14
C MET A 121 1.75 17.31 7.03
N GLY A 122 0.79 16.93 7.89
CA GLY A 122 -0.60 17.37 7.80
C GLY A 122 -1.33 16.81 6.57
N ILE A 123 -0.90 15.65 6.05
CA ILE A 123 -1.53 15.00 4.90
C ILE A 123 -2.47 13.91 5.42
N LYS A 124 -3.77 14.07 5.20
CA LYS A 124 -4.77 13.06 5.60
C LYS A 124 -4.75 11.89 4.62
N ILE A 125 -4.45 10.71 5.13
CA ILE A 125 -4.48 9.46 4.36
C ILE A 125 -5.25 8.36 5.09
N ARG A 126 -5.71 7.38 4.33
CA ARG A 126 -6.10 6.06 4.79
C ARG A 126 -5.13 5.03 4.22
N TRP A 127 -4.88 3.97 4.98
CA TRP A 127 -4.03 2.87 4.58
C TRP A 127 -4.83 1.57 4.53
N GLY A 128 -4.59 0.71 3.55
CA GLY A 128 -5.36 -0.52 3.33
C GLY A 128 -5.14 -1.63 4.37
N GLY A 129 -4.28 -1.40 5.37
CA GLY A 129 -4.17 -2.23 6.58
C GLY A 129 -4.85 -1.62 7.82
N ASP A 130 -5.66 -0.58 7.65
CA ASP A 130 -6.45 0.09 8.70
C ASP A 130 -7.54 0.97 8.04
N TRP A 131 -8.61 0.33 7.56
CA TRP A 131 -9.57 0.96 6.63
C TRP A 131 -10.44 2.04 7.30
N ASP A 132 -10.81 1.87 8.55
CA ASP A 132 -11.56 2.88 9.30
C ASP A 132 -10.63 3.86 10.06
N GLY A 133 -9.36 3.50 10.22
CA GLY A 133 -8.32 4.41 10.69
C GLY A 133 -8.25 4.55 12.20
N ASP A 134 -8.79 3.58 12.95
CA ASP A 134 -8.91 3.63 14.40
C ASP A 134 -7.70 3.02 15.15
N TRP A 135 -6.72 2.48 14.40
CA TRP A 135 -5.53 1.78 14.88
C TRP A 135 -5.79 0.40 15.49
N VAL A 136 -6.96 -0.21 15.23
CA VAL A 136 -7.34 -1.55 15.66
C VAL A 136 -7.27 -2.51 14.48
N PHE A 137 -6.07 -3.00 14.16
CA PHE A 137 -5.82 -3.81 12.94
C PHE A 137 -6.50 -5.19 12.85
N VAL A 138 -7.28 -5.59 13.86
CA VAL A 138 -7.84 -6.95 13.98
C VAL A 138 -9.34 -7.02 13.63
N ASP A 139 -9.99 -5.90 13.35
CA ASP A 139 -11.44 -5.82 13.12
C ASP A 139 -11.83 -5.74 11.63
N GLN A 140 -10.85 -5.55 10.75
CA GLN A 140 -11.03 -5.62 9.30
C GLN A 140 -10.84 -7.05 8.76
N THR A 141 -11.55 -7.35 7.66
CA THR A 141 -11.50 -8.66 6.99
C THR A 141 -10.73 -8.65 5.67
N PHE A 142 -10.23 -7.48 5.27
CA PHE A 142 -9.56 -7.29 3.99
C PHE A 142 -8.35 -6.37 4.13
N ASP A 143 -7.19 -6.97 4.02
CA ASP A 143 -5.92 -6.25 4.02
C ASP A 143 -5.44 -6.01 2.59
N ASP A 144 -5.23 -4.73 2.26
CA ASP A 144 -4.49 -4.28 1.08
C ASP A 144 -3.26 -3.49 1.55
N LEU A 145 -2.28 -4.20 2.10
CA LEU A 145 -1.20 -3.61 2.92
C LEU A 145 -0.26 -2.66 2.17
N VAL A 146 -0.32 -2.65 0.83
CA VAL A 146 0.47 -1.73 0.01
C VAL A 146 -0.32 -0.48 -0.39
N HIS A 147 -1.62 -0.45 -0.13
CA HIS A 147 -2.52 0.58 -0.61
C HIS A 147 -2.56 1.79 0.32
N PHE A 148 -2.31 2.97 -0.23
CA PHE A 148 -2.47 4.24 0.48
C PHE A 148 -3.35 5.16 -0.36
N GLU A 149 -4.37 5.75 0.28
CA GLU A 149 -5.27 6.69 -0.37
C GLU A 149 -5.36 8.01 0.39
N GLU A 150 -5.37 9.11 -0.35
CA GLU A 150 -5.64 10.44 0.19
C GLU A 150 -7.12 10.55 0.56
N LEU A 151 -7.38 11.19 1.71
CA LEU A 151 -8.71 11.58 2.13
C LEU A 151 -8.95 13.03 1.71
N GLU A 152 -10.15 13.33 1.24
CA GLU A 152 -10.53 14.71 0.97
C GLU A 152 -10.42 15.55 2.25
N ALA A 153 -10.00 16.80 2.09
CA ALA A 153 -9.71 17.71 3.20
C ALA A 153 -10.94 18.04 4.04
#